data_AF-A0A7S4BF12-F1
#
_entry.id   AF-A0A7S4BF12-F1
#
_cell.length_a   1.000
_cell.length_b   1.000
_cell.length_c   1.000
_cell.angle_alpha   90.00
_cell.angle_beta   90.00
_cell.angle_gamma   90.00
#
_symmetry.space_group_name_H-M   'P 1'
#
loop_
_entity.id
_entity.type
_entity.pdbx_description
1 polymer ?
#
loop_
_entity_poly.entity_id
_entity_poly.type
_entity_poly.pdbx_seq_one_letter_code
_entity_poly.pdbx_strand_id
1 'polypeptide(L)'
;ATSPSAYNLSGLLQALSDAEAAREAQDASTAEAERRRCEAEAFAADAARAIAEAESLRAQQQIAATEAEERAAVAEERAAAEEERAVAAEARATDVATRAHAQLADMSRELEQARAAALAAALAPKPTLSQLLPRRDDALRSLRASVGRAARSPAGRWHFDIRVSCVGTTYTIPRRYRDFFALHSALRNAALTLRLPRLPPKRAHRSQDDAFAEKRRSELDVYLQALILLNETRYMAPLQTFLELGVLVASPDGGRESERSVASAFDLASISNNPFEGPVVTPATSLNDVAAVETNLFD
;
A
#
# COMPACT_ATOMS: atom_id res chain seq x y z
N ALA A 1 116.27 -11.89 107.29
CA ALA A 1 115.46 -10.67 107.41
C ALA A 1 115.81 -9.75 106.26
N THR A 2 115.00 -9.77 105.21
CA THR A 2 115.05 -8.76 104.15
C THR A 2 113.65 -8.69 103.54
N SER A 3 113.09 -7.49 103.58
CA SER A 3 111.68 -7.16 103.47
C SER A 3 111.05 -7.52 102.12
N PRO A 4 109.74 -7.81 102.10
CA PRO A 4 108.97 -7.92 100.86
C PRO A 4 108.95 -6.54 100.17
N SER A 5 109.50 -6.49 98.96
CA SER A 5 109.55 -5.30 98.11
C SER A 5 108.15 -4.73 97.95
N ALA A 6 107.98 -3.48 98.41
CA ALA A 6 106.76 -2.72 98.31
C ALA A 6 106.21 -2.79 96.88
N TYR A 7 104.97 -3.25 96.81
CA TYR A 7 104.17 -3.38 95.59
C TYR A 7 104.33 -2.14 94.71
N ASN A 8 104.72 -2.35 93.46
CA ASN A 8 104.87 -1.32 92.43
C ASN A 8 103.46 -0.87 91.96
N LEU A 9 102.69 -0.31 92.89
CA LEU A 9 101.27 0.05 92.74
C LEU A 9 101.04 1.04 91.59
N SER A 10 102.03 1.88 91.32
CA SER A 10 102.01 2.84 90.22
C SER A 10 102.01 2.17 88.85
N GLY A 11 102.75 1.07 88.67
CA GLY A 11 102.74 0.31 87.42
C GLY A 11 101.42 -0.44 87.18
N LEU A 12 100.76 -0.85 88.26
CA LEU A 12 99.46 -1.55 88.21
C LEU A 12 98.31 -0.57 87.88
N LEU A 13 98.32 0.64 88.45
CA LEU A 13 97.38 1.70 88.10
C LEU A 13 97.58 2.21 86.66
N GLN A 14 98.83 2.33 86.20
CA GLN A 14 99.10 2.67 84.80
C GLN A 14 98.60 1.57 83.86
N ALA A 15 98.85 0.29 84.17
CA ALA A 15 98.35 -0.83 83.37
C ALA A 15 96.82 -0.92 83.35
N LEU A 16 96.14 -0.57 84.44
CA LEU A 16 94.67 -0.48 84.48
C LEU A 16 94.15 0.69 83.64
N SER A 17 94.78 1.87 83.72
CA SER A 17 94.44 3.02 82.88
C SER A 17 94.66 2.74 81.40
N ASP A 18 95.77 2.08 81.06
CA ASP A 18 96.08 1.70 79.68
C ASP A 18 95.11 0.62 79.18
N ALA A 19 94.68 -0.30 80.05
CA ALA A 19 93.66 -1.30 79.72
C ALA A 19 92.25 -0.70 79.56
N GLU A 20 91.88 0.29 80.37
CA GLU A 20 90.63 1.05 80.22
C GLU A 20 90.64 1.87 78.93
N ALA A 21 91.74 2.57 78.63
CA ALA A 21 91.90 3.30 77.38
C ALA A 21 91.89 2.36 76.15
N ALA A 22 92.50 1.18 76.26
CA ALA A 22 92.46 0.17 75.20
C ALA A 22 91.04 -0.39 75.00
N ARG A 23 90.28 -0.59 76.08
CA ARG A 23 88.89 -1.02 76.02
C ARG A 23 87.99 0.04 75.42
N GLU A 24 88.16 1.31 75.81
CA GLU A 24 87.41 2.42 75.23
C GLU A 24 87.74 2.63 73.75
N ALA A 25 89.01 2.47 73.36
CA ALA A 25 89.41 2.50 71.95
C ALA A 25 88.82 1.31 71.16
N GLN A 26 88.75 0.12 71.76
CA GLN A 26 88.12 -1.05 71.16
C GLN A 26 86.61 -0.85 71.01
N ASP A 27 85.94 -0.35 72.05
CA ASP A 27 84.50 -0.06 72.05
C ASP A 27 84.16 1.03 71.02
N ALA A 28 84.98 2.09 70.92
CA ALA A 28 84.85 3.12 69.90
C ALA A 28 85.05 2.58 68.47
N SER A 29 86.04 1.71 68.28
CA SER A 29 86.28 1.04 67.00
C SER A 29 85.12 0.12 66.61
N THR A 30 84.55 -0.62 67.57
CA THR A 30 83.36 -1.45 67.32
C THR A 30 82.14 -0.59 66.98
N ALA A 31 81.93 0.53 67.69
CA ALA A 31 80.82 1.43 67.42
C ALA A 31 80.96 2.10 66.04
N GLU A 32 82.17 2.46 65.60
CA GLU A 32 82.43 2.99 64.26
C GLU A 32 82.19 1.92 63.18
N ALA A 33 82.60 0.67 63.43
CA ALA A 33 82.33 -0.46 62.53
C ALA A 33 80.83 -0.75 62.40
N GLU A 34 80.08 -0.69 63.51
CA GLU A 34 78.63 -0.84 63.51
C GLU A 34 77.93 0.30 62.77
N ARG A 35 78.36 1.56 62.96
CA ARG A 35 77.83 2.69 62.18
C ARG A 35 78.05 2.51 60.69
N ARG A 36 79.27 2.15 60.27
CA ARG A 36 79.57 1.86 58.85
C ARG A 36 78.73 0.71 58.31
N ARG A 37 78.49 -0.33 59.12
CA ARG A 37 77.61 -1.43 58.74
C ARG A 37 76.17 -0.95 58.55
N CYS A 38 75.62 -0.17 59.48
CA CYS A 38 74.28 0.39 59.37
C CYS A 38 74.15 1.32 58.15
N GLU A 39 75.15 2.17 57.88
CA GLU A 39 75.18 3.03 56.69
C GLU A 39 75.24 2.22 55.40
N ALA A 40 76.06 1.16 55.36
CA ALA A 40 76.12 0.27 54.21
C ALA A 40 74.82 -0.51 53.99
N GLU A 41 74.17 -0.97 55.07
CA GLU A 41 72.87 -1.64 55.02
C GLU A 41 71.76 -0.67 54.55
N ALA A 42 71.76 0.58 55.00
CA ALA A 42 70.82 1.61 54.55
C ALA A 42 71.03 1.93 53.06
N PHE A 43 72.28 2.13 52.63
CA PHE A 43 72.59 2.35 51.21
C PHE A 43 72.19 1.15 50.34
N ALA A 44 72.42 -0.08 50.82
CA ALA A 44 71.99 -1.28 50.12
C ALA A 44 70.45 -1.38 50.01
N ALA A 45 69.71 -1.00 51.06
CA ALA A 45 68.26 -0.94 51.04
C ALA A 45 67.73 0.10 50.05
N ASP A 46 68.31 1.30 50.03
CA ASP A 46 67.96 2.35 49.07
C ASP A 46 68.27 1.94 47.63
N ALA A 47 69.44 1.31 47.40
CA ALA A 47 69.80 0.76 46.09
C ALA A 47 68.83 -0.34 45.64
N ALA A 48 68.43 -1.24 46.54
CA ALA A 48 67.44 -2.28 46.23
C ALA A 48 66.07 -1.68 45.87
N ARG A 49 65.63 -0.62 46.57
CA ARG A 49 64.40 0.10 46.26
C ARG A 49 64.45 0.75 44.88
N ALA A 50 65.56 1.42 44.55
CA ALA A 50 65.76 2.04 43.24
C ALA A 50 65.76 1.02 42.10
N ILE A 51 66.34 -0.17 42.32
CA ILE A 51 66.30 -1.27 41.34
C ILE A 51 64.86 -1.77 41.15
N ALA A 52 64.12 -2.01 42.23
CA ALA A 52 62.73 -2.46 42.16
C ALA A 52 61.81 -1.43 41.46
N GLU A 53 62.01 -0.14 41.71
CA GLU A 53 61.28 0.94 41.02
C GLU A 53 61.63 0.98 39.52
N ALA A 54 62.90 0.83 39.16
CA ALA A 54 63.32 0.78 37.76
C ALA A 54 62.77 -0.46 37.02
N GLU A 55 62.71 -1.62 37.68
CA GLU A 55 62.10 -2.83 37.13
C GLU A 55 60.59 -2.68 36.95
N SER A 56 59.90 -2.10 37.94
CA SER A 56 58.47 -1.78 37.83
C SER A 56 58.18 -0.83 36.66
N LEU A 57 59.00 0.21 36.48
CA LEU A 57 58.84 1.17 35.39
C LEU A 57 59.10 0.52 34.02
N ARG A 58 60.10 -0.36 33.91
CA ARG A 58 60.33 -1.16 32.69
C ARG A 58 59.15 -2.08 32.39
N ALA A 59 58.59 -2.75 33.39
CA ALA A 59 57.42 -3.60 33.21
C ALA A 59 56.20 -2.80 32.73
N GLN A 60 55.96 -1.61 33.30
CA GLN A 60 54.90 -0.70 32.84
C GLN A 60 55.11 -0.23 31.40
N GLN A 61 56.35 0.08 31.02
CA GLN A 61 56.68 0.45 29.64
C GLN A 61 56.46 -0.71 28.65
N GLN A 62 56.77 -1.94 29.06
CA GLN A 62 56.51 -3.13 28.23
C GLN A 62 55.01 -3.36 28.04
N ILE A 63 54.20 -3.25 29.10
CA ILE A 63 52.73 -3.38 29.01
C ILE A 63 52.16 -2.28 28.11
N ALA A 64 52.61 -1.03 28.29
CA ALA A 64 52.15 0.08 27.46
C ALA A 64 52.53 -0.10 25.98
N ALA A 65 53.72 -0.67 25.70
CA ALA A 65 54.15 -0.98 24.34
C ALA A 65 53.29 -2.08 23.71
N THR A 66 53.01 -3.18 24.44
CA THR A 66 52.15 -4.26 23.92
C THR A 66 50.71 -3.77 23.70
N GLU A 67 50.16 -2.96 24.60
CA GLU A 67 48.83 -2.37 24.41
C GLU A 67 48.77 -1.44 23.20
N ALA A 68 49.85 -0.68 22.94
CA ALA A 68 49.93 0.18 21.77
C ALA A 68 50.00 -0.62 20.47
N GLU A 69 50.75 -1.72 20.45
CA GLU A 69 50.82 -2.65 19.31
C GLU A 69 49.46 -3.32 19.05
N GLU A 70 48.77 -3.79 20.10
CA GLU A 70 47.43 -4.38 19.97
C GLU A 70 46.41 -3.36 19.44
N ARG A 71 46.44 -2.10 19.94
CA ARG A 71 45.56 -1.04 19.43
C ARG A 71 45.86 -0.70 17.97
N ALA A 72 47.12 -0.71 17.56
CA ALA A 72 47.51 -0.49 16.17
C ALA A 72 47.00 -1.62 15.27
N ALA A 73 47.15 -2.88 15.70
CA ALA A 73 46.65 -4.04 14.96
C ALA A 73 45.11 -4.00 14.80
N VAL A 74 44.37 -3.68 15.86
CA VAL A 74 42.91 -3.53 15.79
C VAL A 74 42.49 -2.37 14.90
N ALA A 75 43.25 -1.27 14.89
CA ALA A 75 42.99 -0.13 14.00
C ALA A 75 43.21 -0.50 12.53
N GLU A 76 44.27 -1.26 12.22
CA GLU A 76 44.55 -1.76 10.88
C GLU A 76 43.46 -2.73 10.39
N GLU A 77 43.03 -3.67 11.25
CA GLU A 77 41.93 -4.59 10.93
C GLU A 77 40.62 -3.84 10.65
N ARG A 78 40.31 -2.81 11.44
CA ARG A 78 39.13 -1.96 11.21
C ARG A 78 39.22 -1.20 9.89
N ALA A 79 40.39 -0.65 9.57
CA ALA A 79 40.60 0.06 8.31
C ALA A 79 40.43 -0.89 7.10
N ALA A 80 41.00 -2.10 7.17
CA ALA A 80 40.82 -3.12 6.14
C ALA A 80 39.34 -3.54 5.99
N ALA A 81 38.62 -3.72 7.10
CA ALA A 81 37.20 -4.04 7.08
C ALA A 81 36.33 -2.90 6.52
N GLU A 82 36.70 -1.64 6.76
CA GLU A 82 36.02 -0.49 6.17
C GLU A 82 36.26 -0.38 4.66
N GLU A 83 37.47 -0.66 4.19
CA GLU A 83 37.79 -0.73 2.75
C GLU A 83 37.01 -1.86 2.07
N GLU A 84 36.97 -3.06 2.65
CA GLU A 84 36.18 -4.18 2.12
C GLU A 84 34.68 -3.83 2.06
N ARG A 85 34.15 -3.16 3.09
CA ARG A 85 32.76 -2.69 3.09
C ARG A 85 32.52 -1.63 2.02
N ALA A 86 33.45 -0.72 1.77
CA ALA A 86 33.34 0.29 0.72
C ALA A 86 33.32 -0.35 -0.67
N VAL A 87 34.22 -1.30 -0.94
CA VAL A 87 34.26 -2.06 -2.20
C VAL A 87 32.98 -2.87 -2.39
N ALA A 88 32.49 -3.54 -1.34
CA ALA A 88 31.24 -4.28 -1.39
C ALA A 88 30.01 -3.36 -1.61
N ALA A 89 30.02 -2.15 -1.05
CA ALA A 89 28.96 -1.16 -1.26
C ALA A 89 28.95 -0.64 -2.70
N GLU A 90 30.12 -0.38 -3.29
CA GLU A 90 30.24 0.04 -4.69
C GLU A 90 29.74 -1.06 -5.64
N ALA A 91 30.16 -2.31 -5.43
CA ALA A 91 29.70 -3.45 -6.24
C ALA A 91 28.16 -3.61 -6.18
N ARG A 92 27.55 -3.44 -4.99
CA ARG A 92 26.08 -3.44 -4.84
C ARG A 92 25.43 -2.27 -5.57
N ALA A 93 26.01 -1.09 -5.53
CA ALA A 93 25.50 0.08 -6.24
C ALA A 93 25.52 -0.14 -7.76
N THR A 94 26.58 -0.74 -8.29
CA THR A 94 26.67 -1.11 -9.72
C THR A 94 25.61 -2.16 -10.11
N ASP A 95 25.39 -3.19 -9.29
CA ASP A 95 24.36 -4.21 -9.56
C ASP A 95 22.95 -3.61 -9.56
N VAL A 96 22.63 -2.73 -8.60
CA VAL A 96 21.36 -2.01 -8.56
C VAL A 96 21.18 -1.13 -9.82
N ALA A 97 22.23 -0.41 -10.23
CA ALA A 97 22.18 0.44 -11.42
C ALA A 97 21.97 -0.37 -12.71
N THR A 98 22.67 -1.49 -12.87
CA THR A 98 22.50 -2.37 -14.05
C THR A 98 21.10 -2.99 -14.10
N ARG A 99 20.55 -3.42 -12.95
CA ARG A 99 19.19 -3.93 -12.87
C ARG A 99 18.14 -2.86 -13.21
N ALA A 100 18.30 -1.64 -12.72
CA ALA A 100 17.42 -0.53 -13.03
C ALA A 100 17.43 -0.21 -14.54
N HIS A 101 18.63 -0.21 -15.16
CA HIS A 101 18.75 -0.02 -16.61
C HIS A 101 18.07 -1.13 -17.42
N ALA A 102 18.18 -2.39 -16.98
CA ALA A 102 17.49 -3.52 -17.62
C ALA A 102 15.96 -3.36 -17.53
N GLN A 103 15.43 -2.96 -16.37
CA GLN A 103 13.99 -2.71 -16.19
C GLN A 103 13.46 -1.59 -17.10
N LEU A 104 14.21 -0.49 -17.23
CA LEU A 104 13.83 0.61 -18.14
C LEU A 104 13.82 0.16 -19.61
N ALA A 105 14.77 -0.68 -20.01
CA ALA A 105 14.81 -1.23 -21.37
C ALA A 105 13.60 -2.14 -21.66
N ASP A 106 13.18 -2.95 -20.70
CA ASP A 106 11.99 -3.81 -20.84
C ASP A 106 10.69 -3.00 -20.90
N MET A 107 10.53 -1.99 -20.03
CA MET A 107 9.38 -1.07 -20.10
C MET A 107 9.30 -0.34 -21.43
N SER A 108 10.45 0.07 -22.01
CA SER A 108 10.49 0.72 -23.32
C SER A 108 9.97 -0.22 -24.42
N ARG A 109 10.36 -1.51 -24.40
CA ARG A 109 9.87 -2.49 -25.37
C ARG A 109 8.37 -2.72 -25.25
N GLU A 110 7.83 -2.79 -24.04
CA GLU A 110 6.39 -2.93 -23.81
C GLU A 110 5.60 -1.73 -24.37
N LEU A 111 6.10 -0.51 -24.14
CA LEU A 111 5.49 0.70 -24.70
C LEU A 111 5.51 0.72 -26.23
N GLU A 112 6.60 0.30 -26.86
CA GLU A 112 6.69 0.19 -28.32
C GLU A 112 5.72 -0.86 -28.87
N GLN A 113 5.60 -2.02 -28.22
CA GLN A 113 4.63 -3.05 -28.59
C GLN A 113 3.20 -2.56 -28.45
N ALA A 114 2.86 -1.89 -27.34
CA ALA A 114 1.53 -1.32 -27.12
C ALA A 114 1.20 -0.25 -28.17
N ARG A 115 2.18 0.60 -28.53
CA ARG A 115 2.02 1.60 -29.59
C ARG A 115 1.80 0.94 -30.95
N ALA A 116 2.55 -0.10 -31.29
CA ALA A 116 2.38 -0.85 -32.53
C ALA A 116 0.99 -1.52 -32.61
N ALA A 117 0.53 -2.12 -31.51
CA ALA A 117 -0.80 -2.73 -31.41
C ALA A 117 -1.93 -1.70 -31.57
N ALA A 118 -1.80 -0.53 -30.95
CA ALA A 118 -2.77 0.55 -31.09
C ALA A 118 -2.86 1.06 -32.53
N LEU A 119 -1.72 1.18 -33.22
CA LEU A 119 -1.66 1.56 -34.63
C LEU A 119 -2.33 0.51 -35.53
N ALA A 120 -2.07 -0.78 -35.28
CA ALA A 120 -2.72 -1.88 -35.98
C ALA A 120 -4.24 -1.89 -35.77
N ALA A 121 -4.71 -1.63 -34.55
CA ALA A 121 -6.14 -1.53 -34.24
C ALA A 121 -6.80 -0.32 -34.91
N ALA A 122 -6.11 0.81 -35.01
CA ALA A 122 -6.61 2.00 -35.69
C ALA A 122 -6.75 1.81 -37.21
N LEU A 123 -5.91 0.97 -37.82
CA LEU A 123 -5.93 0.63 -39.24
C LEU A 123 -6.92 -0.49 -39.58
N ALA A 124 -7.49 -1.17 -38.58
CA ALA A 124 -8.47 -2.22 -38.81
C ALA A 124 -9.75 -1.64 -39.46
N PRO A 125 -10.32 -2.29 -40.48
CA PRO A 125 -11.53 -1.81 -41.14
C PRO A 125 -12.67 -1.78 -40.11
N LYS A 126 -13.21 -0.58 -39.86
CA LYS A 126 -14.37 -0.42 -38.97
C LYS A 126 -15.54 -1.20 -39.58
N PRO A 127 -16.17 -2.13 -38.84
CA PRO A 127 -17.33 -2.85 -39.33
C PRO A 127 -18.39 -1.82 -39.72
N THR A 128 -18.85 -1.90 -40.95
CA THR A 128 -19.91 -1.01 -41.45
C THR A 128 -21.19 -1.29 -40.66
N LEU A 129 -21.97 -0.25 -40.34
CA LEU A 129 -23.22 -0.35 -39.57
C LEU A 129 -24.17 -1.42 -40.11
N SER A 130 -24.15 -1.65 -41.43
CA SER A 130 -24.91 -2.68 -42.14
C SER A 130 -24.55 -4.12 -41.75
N GLN A 131 -23.34 -4.36 -41.22
CA GLN A 131 -22.86 -5.67 -40.77
C GLN A 131 -23.14 -5.94 -39.29
N LEU A 132 -23.46 -4.89 -38.52
CA LEU A 132 -23.69 -4.98 -37.08
C LEU A 132 -25.17 -4.99 -36.69
N LEU A 133 -26.06 -4.50 -37.57
CA LEU A 133 -27.48 -4.52 -37.31
C LEU A 133 -28.09 -5.86 -37.76
N PRO A 134 -28.83 -6.54 -36.87
CA PRO A 134 -29.58 -7.72 -37.25
C PRO A 134 -30.54 -7.41 -38.38
N ARG A 135 -30.70 -8.35 -39.32
CA ARG A 135 -31.78 -8.22 -40.31
C ARG A 135 -33.10 -8.13 -39.56
N ARG A 136 -33.98 -7.24 -40.03
CA ARG A 136 -35.31 -7.00 -39.45
C ARG A 136 -36.07 -8.30 -39.15
N ASP A 137 -36.01 -9.27 -40.07
CA ASP A 137 -36.67 -10.56 -39.88
C ASP A 137 -36.07 -11.40 -38.75
N ASP A 138 -34.75 -11.36 -38.56
CA ASP A 138 -34.07 -12.09 -37.48
C ASP A 138 -34.39 -11.46 -36.12
N ALA A 139 -34.51 -10.13 -36.08
CA ALA A 139 -34.97 -9.39 -34.89
C ALA A 139 -36.40 -9.75 -34.51
N LEU A 140 -37.32 -9.79 -35.48
CA LEU A 140 -38.72 -10.13 -35.22
C LEU A 140 -38.92 -11.62 -34.91
N ARG A 141 -38.12 -12.54 -35.49
CA ARG A 141 -38.18 -13.98 -35.18
C ARG A 141 -37.65 -14.31 -33.78
N SER A 142 -36.58 -13.63 -33.37
CA SER A 142 -35.98 -13.79 -32.04
C SER A 142 -36.69 -13.00 -30.93
N LEU A 143 -37.70 -12.19 -31.29
CA LEU A 143 -38.46 -11.38 -30.34
C LEU A 143 -39.06 -12.25 -29.23
N ARG A 144 -38.77 -11.86 -27.99
CA ARG A 144 -39.45 -12.32 -26.79
C ARG A 144 -39.82 -11.09 -25.97
N ALA A 145 -41.00 -11.13 -25.35
CA ALA A 145 -41.34 -10.17 -24.31
C ALA A 145 -42.06 -10.86 -23.16
N SER A 146 -41.84 -10.36 -21.96
CA SER A 146 -42.49 -10.82 -20.74
C SER A 146 -42.81 -9.62 -19.86
N VAL A 147 -43.92 -9.71 -19.14
CA VAL A 147 -44.30 -8.68 -18.17
C VAL A 147 -43.72 -9.07 -16.81
N GLY A 148 -42.68 -8.34 -16.42
CA GLY A 148 -41.96 -8.51 -15.17
C GLY A 148 -42.67 -7.83 -14.00
N ARG A 149 -41.98 -6.93 -13.30
CA ARG A 149 -42.47 -6.35 -12.05
C ARG A 149 -43.68 -5.44 -12.24
N ALA A 150 -44.65 -5.53 -11.34
CA ALA A 150 -45.66 -4.49 -11.13
C ALA A 150 -45.11 -3.44 -10.16
N ALA A 151 -45.11 -2.18 -10.56
CA ALA A 151 -44.58 -1.08 -9.76
C ALA A 151 -45.55 0.11 -9.72
N ARG A 152 -45.51 0.84 -8.60
CA ARG A 152 -46.36 2.01 -8.37
C ARG A 152 -45.54 3.26 -8.62
N SER A 153 -46.02 4.13 -9.53
CA SER A 153 -45.40 5.44 -9.75
C SER A 153 -45.63 6.35 -8.53
N PRO A 154 -44.82 7.41 -8.34
CA PRO A 154 -45.04 8.41 -7.29
C PRO A 154 -46.44 9.01 -7.29
N ALA A 155 -47.08 9.10 -8.47
CA ALA A 155 -48.45 9.56 -8.66
C ALA A 155 -49.53 8.50 -8.30
N GLY A 156 -49.15 7.41 -7.62
CA GLY A 156 -50.06 6.35 -7.18
C GLY A 156 -50.54 5.38 -8.26
N ARG A 157 -50.17 5.57 -9.54
CA ARG A 157 -50.60 4.72 -10.66
C ARG A 157 -49.71 3.49 -10.85
N TRP A 158 -50.32 2.36 -11.14
CA TRP A 158 -49.64 1.11 -11.49
C TRP A 158 -49.06 1.12 -12.92
N HIS A 159 -47.82 0.66 -13.05
CA HIS A 159 -47.16 0.32 -14.32
C HIS A 159 -46.53 -1.08 -14.19
N PHE A 160 -46.28 -1.67 -15.35
CA PHE A 160 -45.73 -3.01 -15.48
C PHE A 160 -44.47 -2.92 -16.34
N ASP A 161 -43.39 -3.49 -15.85
CA ASP A 161 -42.09 -3.49 -16.51
C ASP A 161 -42.06 -4.61 -17.55
N ILE A 162 -42.12 -4.26 -18.83
CA ILE A 162 -42.06 -5.22 -19.92
C ILE A 162 -40.59 -5.42 -20.30
N ARG A 163 -40.07 -6.63 -20.07
CA ARG A 163 -38.75 -7.02 -20.55
C ARG A 163 -38.87 -7.50 -21.99
N VAL A 164 -38.16 -6.85 -22.91
CA VAL A 164 -38.10 -7.19 -24.33
C VAL A 164 -36.69 -7.66 -24.66
N SER A 165 -36.57 -8.77 -25.40
CA SER A 165 -35.29 -9.27 -25.89
C SER A 165 -35.36 -9.66 -27.36
N CYS A 166 -34.41 -9.19 -28.16
CA CYS A 166 -34.23 -9.57 -29.57
C CYS A 166 -32.75 -9.48 -29.95
N VAL A 167 -32.23 -10.50 -30.65
CA VAL A 167 -30.85 -10.59 -31.19
C VAL A 167 -29.75 -10.10 -30.22
N GLY A 168 -29.78 -10.61 -28.99
CA GLY A 168 -28.77 -10.29 -27.97
C GLY A 168 -28.99 -8.96 -27.23
N THR A 169 -29.89 -8.10 -27.69
CA THR A 169 -30.28 -6.87 -26.99
C THR A 169 -31.47 -7.15 -26.08
N THR A 170 -31.38 -6.73 -24.82
CA THR A 170 -32.48 -6.81 -23.85
C THR A 170 -32.68 -5.47 -23.18
N TYR A 171 -33.92 -5.00 -23.12
CA TYR A 171 -34.29 -3.74 -22.48
C TYR A 171 -35.65 -3.88 -21.77
N THR A 172 -35.98 -2.91 -20.93
CA THR A 172 -37.21 -2.94 -20.12
C THR A 172 -37.98 -1.64 -20.32
N ILE A 173 -39.29 -1.76 -20.53
CA ILE A 173 -40.18 -0.62 -20.81
C ILE A 173 -41.34 -0.60 -19.81
N PRO A 174 -41.56 0.52 -19.10
CA PRO A 174 -42.73 0.65 -18.24
C PRO A 174 -43.99 0.93 -19.07
N ARG A 175 -45.03 0.11 -18.91
CA ARG A 175 -46.35 0.32 -19.54
C ARG A 175 -47.48 0.19 -18.54
N ARG A 176 -48.54 0.98 -18.70
CA ARG A 176 -49.76 0.90 -17.88
C ARG A 176 -50.78 0.02 -18.57
N TYR A 177 -51.75 -0.50 -17.80
CA TYR A 177 -52.85 -1.29 -18.35
C TYR A 177 -53.62 -0.58 -19.49
N ARG A 178 -53.78 0.75 -19.41
CA ARG A 178 -54.42 1.54 -20.48
C ARG A 178 -53.69 1.40 -21.81
N ASP A 179 -52.36 1.27 -21.79
CA ASP A 179 -51.54 1.15 -22.98
C ASP A 179 -51.75 -0.22 -23.63
N PHE A 180 -51.90 -1.29 -22.84
CA PHE A 180 -52.31 -2.61 -23.35
C PHE A 180 -53.70 -2.60 -23.97
N PHE A 181 -54.64 -1.85 -23.39
CA PHE A 181 -55.98 -1.69 -23.96
C PHE A 181 -55.96 -0.94 -25.30
N ALA A 182 -55.15 0.12 -25.40
CA ALA A 182 -54.93 0.84 -26.65
C ALA A 182 -54.30 -0.05 -27.71
N LEU A 183 -53.26 -0.83 -27.34
CA LEU A 183 -52.64 -1.83 -28.21
C LEU A 183 -53.67 -2.85 -28.72
N HIS A 184 -54.47 -3.43 -27.83
CA HIS A 184 -55.49 -4.43 -28.20
C HIS A 184 -56.50 -3.85 -29.19
N SER A 185 -56.92 -2.61 -28.96
CA SER A 185 -57.87 -1.91 -29.82
C SER A 185 -57.27 -1.62 -31.20
N ALA A 186 -56.02 -1.17 -31.25
CA ALA A 186 -55.28 -0.93 -32.49
C ALA A 186 -55.07 -2.23 -33.30
N LEU A 187 -54.67 -3.32 -32.64
CA LEU A 187 -54.51 -4.62 -33.29
C LEU A 187 -55.84 -5.16 -33.81
N ARG A 188 -56.93 -5.03 -33.04
CA ARG A 188 -58.25 -5.48 -33.47
C ARG A 188 -58.74 -4.73 -34.71
N ASN A 189 -58.47 -3.43 -34.78
CA ASN A 189 -58.84 -2.60 -35.93
C ASN A 189 -57.98 -2.93 -37.16
N ALA A 190 -56.70 -3.22 -36.97
CA ALA A 190 -55.78 -3.54 -38.08
C ALA A 190 -55.95 -4.98 -38.59
N ALA A 191 -56.35 -5.92 -37.73
CA ALA A 191 -56.43 -7.35 -38.04
C ALA A 191 -57.86 -7.89 -37.88
N LEU A 192 -58.79 -7.36 -38.69
CA LEU A 192 -60.22 -7.68 -38.64
C LEU A 192 -60.54 -9.18 -38.74
N THR A 193 -59.64 -9.99 -39.30
CA THR A 193 -59.81 -11.44 -39.49
C THR A 193 -59.09 -12.31 -38.44
N LEU A 194 -58.21 -11.74 -37.61
CA LEU A 194 -57.43 -12.53 -36.65
C LEU A 194 -58.16 -12.67 -35.31
N ARG A 195 -58.16 -13.88 -34.76
CA ARG A 195 -58.63 -14.14 -33.40
C ARG A 195 -57.56 -13.71 -32.40
N LEU A 196 -57.65 -12.48 -31.92
CA LEU A 196 -56.74 -11.97 -30.89
C LEU A 196 -56.99 -12.65 -29.54
N PRO A 197 -55.93 -12.88 -28.73
CA PRO A 197 -56.06 -13.30 -27.34
C PRO A 197 -56.96 -12.34 -26.55
N ARG A 198 -57.71 -12.86 -25.58
CA ARG A 198 -58.60 -12.04 -24.77
C ARG A 198 -57.78 -11.16 -23.83
N LEU A 199 -57.98 -9.84 -23.91
CA LEU A 199 -57.40 -8.91 -22.94
C LEU A 199 -58.08 -9.08 -21.57
N PRO A 200 -57.32 -9.07 -20.47
CA PRO A 200 -57.90 -9.15 -19.13
C PRO A 200 -58.91 -8.02 -18.90
N PRO A 201 -60.09 -8.27 -18.31
CA PRO A 201 -61.13 -7.25 -18.22
C PRO A 201 -60.78 -6.12 -17.26
N LYS A 202 -61.21 -4.90 -17.60
CA LYS A 202 -61.13 -3.71 -16.75
C LYS A 202 -62.14 -3.81 -15.60
N ARG A 203 -61.90 -4.70 -14.62
CA ARG A 203 -62.74 -4.80 -13.43
C ARG A 203 -62.60 -3.54 -12.59
N ALA A 204 -63.73 -2.97 -12.17
CA ALA A 204 -63.81 -1.90 -11.19
C ALA A 204 -63.59 -2.48 -9.78
N HIS A 205 -62.35 -2.87 -9.46
CA HIS A 205 -62.04 -3.29 -8.10
C HIS A 205 -61.85 -2.04 -7.24
N ARG A 206 -62.51 -2.02 -6.08
CA ARG A 206 -62.57 -0.85 -5.20
C ARG A 206 -61.24 -0.60 -4.48
N SER A 207 -60.40 -1.62 -4.35
CA SER A 207 -59.02 -1.52 -3.86
C SER A 207 -58.04 -1.99 -4.95
N GLN A 208 -57.01 -1.18 -5.24
CA GLN A 208 -55.93 -1.50 -6.18
C GLN A 208 -54.70 -2.00 -5.41
N ASP A 209 -54.91 -3.03 -4.61
CA ASP A 209 -53.90 -3.59 -3.73
C ASP A 209 -52.82 -4.33 -4.53
N ASP A 210 -51.67 -4.58 -3.90
CA ASP A 210 -50.51 -5.21 -4.55
C ASP A 210 -50.86 -6.60 -5.12
N ALA A 211 -51.71 -7.37 -4.43
CA ALA A 211 -52.20 -8.66 -4.91
C ALA A 211 -53.00 -8.55 -6.23
N PHE A 212 -53.77 -7.47 -6.40
CA PHE A 212 -54.49 -7.20 -7.64
C PHE A 212 -53.52 -6.82 -8.77
N ALA A 213 -52.53 -5.98 -8.47
CA ALA A 213 -51.51 -5.60 -9.44
C ALA A 213 -50.73 -6.84 -9.93
N GLU A 214 -50.41 -7.74 -9.03
CA GLU A 214 -49.64 -8.95 -9.34
C GLU A 214 -50.44 -9.97 -10.14
N LYS A 215 -51.72 -10.15 -9.81
CA LYS A 215 -52.64 -10.92 -10.64
C LYS A 215 -52.73 -10.32 -12.04
N ARG A 216 -52.94 -9.00 -12.15
CA ARG A 216 -53.01 -8.31 -13.44
C ARG A 216 -51.73 -8.47 -14.25
N ARG A 217 -50.57 -8.36 -13.60
CA ARG A 217 -49.25 -8.58 -14.18
C ARG A 217 -49.15 -9.96 -14.82
N SER A 218 -49.56 -11.01 -14.10
CA SER A 218 -49.57 -12.38 -14.66
C SER A 218 -50.53 -12.55 -15.85
N GLU A 219 -51.73 -11.96 -15.79
CA GLU A 219 -52.70 -12.01 -16.88
C GLU A 219 -52.21 -11.26 -18.13
N LEU A 220 -51.53 -10.12 -17.95
CA LEU A 220 -50.92 -9.34 -19.03
C LEU A 220 -49.72 -10.04 -19.65
N ASP A 221 -48.93 -10.76 -18.85
CA ASP A 221 -47.81 -11.58 -19.33
C ASP A 221 -48.30 -12.66 -20.30
N VAL A 222 -49.31 -13.43 -19.89
CA VAL A 222 -49.93 -14.45 -20.74
C VAL A 222 -50.51 -13.84 -22.02
N TYR A 223 -51.18 -12.69 -21.92
CA TYR A 223 -51.72 -11.97 -23.08
C TYR A 223 -50.60 -11.54 -24.05
N LEU A 224 -49.52 -10.95 -23.54
CA LEU A 224 -48.40 -10.46 -24.36
C LEU A 224 -47.64 -11.61 -25.02
N GLN A 225 -47.39 -12.70 -24.28
CA GLN A 225 -46.77 -13.90 -24.83
C GLN A 225 -47.63 -14.51 -25.94
N ALA A 226 -48.94 -14.61 -25.74
CA ALA A 226 -49.87 -15.10 -26.76
C ALA A 226 -49.89 -14.19 -28.01
N LEU A 227 -49.82 -12.86 -27.83
CA LEU A 227 -49.68 -11.94 -28.96
C LEU A 227 -48.38 -12.16 -29.71
N ILE A 228 -47.25 -12.33 -29.02
CA ILE A 228 -45.96 -12.55 -29.68
C ILE A 228 -45.90 -13.93 -30.32
N LEU A 229 -46.66 -14.93 -29.88
CA LEU A 229 -46.69 -16.23 -30.56
C LEU A 229 -47.35 -16.19 -31.94
N LEU A 230 -48.25 -15.23 -32.19
CA LEU A 230 -48.85 -15.02 -33.50
C LEU A 230 -47.83 -14.32 -34.42
N ASN A 231 -47.55 -14.90 -35.58
CA ASN A 231 -46.54 -14.33 -36.48
C ASN A 231 -47.02 -13.00 -37.06
N GLU A 232 -48.30 -12.90 -37.39
CA GLU A 232 -48.90 -11.74 -38.04
C GLU A 232 -48.80 -10.48 -37.17
N THR A 233 -49.04 -10.61 -35.86
CA THR A 233 -48.99 -9.50 -34.90
C THR A 233 -47.56 -8.97 -34.70
N ARG A 234 -46.51 -9.82 -34.80
CA ARG A 234 -45.10 -9.40 -34.72
C ARG A 234 -44.73 -8.37 -35.78
N TYR A 235 -45.32 -8.51 -36.97
CA TYR A 235 -45.07 -7.62 -38.09
C TYR A 235 -45.95 -6.37 -38.08
N MET A 236 -46.94 -6.30 -37.18
CA MET A 236 -47.82 -5.13 -37.09
C MET A 236 -47.17 -3.96 -36.36
N ALA A 237 -47.28 -2.77 -36.95
CA ALA A 237 -46.73 -1.52 -36.41
C ALA A 237 -47.20 -1.21 -34.96
N PRO A 238 -48.48 -1.40 -34.56
CA PRO A 238 -48.90 -1.12 -33.19
C PRO A 238 -48.13 -1.91 -32.13
N LEU A 239 -47.82 -3.20 -32.38
CA LEU A 239 -47.04 -4.01 -31.45
C LEU A 239 -45.58 -3.56 -31.43
N GLN A 240 -45.00 -3.25 -32.58
CA GLN A 240 -43.62 -2.76 -32.69
C GLN A 240 -43.43 -1.43 -31.98
N THR A 241 -44.35 -0.48 -32.13
CA THR A 241 -44.34 0.79 -31.41
C THR A 241 -44.54 0.59 -29.91
N PHE A 242 -45.48 -0.28 -29.52
CA PHE A 242 -45.72 -0.58 -28.11
C PHE A 242 -44.49 -1.15 -27.41
N LEU A 243 -43.72 -2.00 -28.10
CA LEU A 243 -42.46 -2.58 -27.62
C LEU A 243 -41.22 -1.74 -27.97
N GLU A 244 -41.37 -0.55 -28.55
CA GLU A 244 -40.28 0.38 -28.91
C GLU A 244 -39.21 -0.26 -29.82
N LEU A 245 -39.63 -1.16 -30.72
CA LEU A 245 -38.74 -1.85 -31.66
C LEU A 245 -38.23 -0.95 -32.80
N GLY A 246 -38.68 0.31 -32.88
CA GLY A 246 -38.43 1.21 -34.01
C GLY A 246 -36.95 1.43 -34.33
N VAL A 247 -36.07 1.49 -33.32
CA VAL A 247 -34.62 1.68 -33.52
C VAL A 247 -33.93 0.38 -33.98
N LEU A 248 -34.45 -0.78 -33.56
CA LEU A 248 -33.88 -2.10 -33.87
C LEU A 248 -34.38 -2.66 -35.20
N VAL A 249 -35.54 -2.20 -35.65
CA VAL A 249 -36.29 -2.71 -36.82
C VAL A 249 -36.36 -1.66 -37.94
N ALA A 250 -35.73 -0.50 -37.76
CA ALA A 250 -35.56 0.51 -38.81
C ALA A 250 -34.86 -0.14 -40.01
N SER A 251 -35.63 -0.38 -41.07
CA SER A 251 -35.07 -0.86 -42.34
C SER A 251 -34.15 0.24 -42.89
N PRO A 252 -32.92 -0.10 -43.30
CA PRO A 252 -32.10 0.81 -44.10
C PRO A 252 -32.66 1.06 -45.51
N ASP A 253 -33.70 0.32 -45.94
CA ASP A 253 -34.31 0.43 -47.28
C ASP A 253 -35.30 1.60 -47.47
N GLY A 254 -35.28 2.59 -46.58
CA GLY A 254 -35.96 3.88 -46.80
C GLY A 254 -35.16 4.86 -47.67
N GLY A 255 -34.43 4.36 -48.67
CA GLY A 255 -33.69 5.18 -49.62
C GLY A 255 -34.61 5.76 -50.70
N ARG A 256 -35.33 6.84 -50.38
CA ARG A 256 -35.56 8.00 -51.27
C ARG A 256 -36.60 8.96 -50.67
N GLU A 257 -36.22 10.24 -50.70
CA GLU A 257 -37.03 11.44 -50.46
C GLU A 257 -37.23 11.88 -49.01
N SER A 258 -36.16 12.41 -48.40
CA SER A 258 -36.09 13.83 -48.02
C SER A 258 -34.88 14.06 -47.12
N GLU A 259 -33.77 14.50 -47.72
CA GLU A 259 -32.77 15.34 -47.04
C GLU A 259 -33.36 16.74 -46.76
N ARG A 260 -34.50 16.80 -46.07
CA ARG A 260 -35.00 18.01 -45.45
C ARG A 260 -35.16 17.76 -43.96
N SER A 261 -34.17 18.25 -43.24
CA SER A 261 -34.30 18.75 -41.87
C SER A 261 -34.70 17.71 -40.81
N VAL A 262 -33.72 16.95 -40.31
CA VAL A 262 -33.79 16.32 -38.98
C VAL A 262 -32.61 16.68 -38.07
N ALA A 263 -31.88 17.76 -38.40
CA ALA A 263 -30.99 18.42 -37.45
C ALA A 263 -31.74 19.19 -36.33
N SER A 264 -33.01 18.84 -36.03
CA SER A 264 -33.91 19.66 -35.21
C SER A 264 -34.79 18.85 -34.23
N ALA A 265 -34.36 17.67 -33.75
CA ALA A 265 -35.17 16.90 -32.80
C ALA A 265 -34.42 16.25 -31.63
N PHE A 266 -33.13 16.52 -31.45
CA PHE A 266 -32.41 16.19 -30.21
C PHE A 266 -31.83 17.47 -29.60
N ASP A 267 -32.73 18.40 -29.30
CA ASP A 267 -32.44 19.46 -28.34
C ASP A 267 -32.66 18.90 -26.93
N LEU A 268 -31.60 18.26 -26.41
CA LEU A 268 -31.51 17.83 -25.01
C LEU A 268 -31.07 18.98 -24.08
N ALA A 269 -31.04 20.23 -24.57
CA ALA A 269 -30.79 21.42 -23.75
C ALA A 269 -32.10 22.00 -23.19
N SER A 270 -32.84 21.23 -22.40
CA SER A 270 -33.85 21.78 -21.47
C SER A 270 -34.26 20.76 -20.43
N ILE A 271 -33.35 20.46 -19.51
CA ILE A 271 -33.73 20.09 -18.14
C ILE A 271 -32.98 21.00 -17.17
N SER A 272 -33.72 21.99 -16.71
CA SER A 272 -33.70 22.50 -15.33
C SER A 272 -32.46 23.27 -14.86
N ASN A 273 -32.52 24.59 -15.05
CA ASN A 273 -32.06 25.55 -14.05
C ASN A 273 -32.59 25.15 -12.66
N ASN A 274 -31.68 24.81 -11.75
CA ASN A 274 -31.93 24.85 -10.31
C ASN A 274 -30.93 25.86 -9.72
N PRO A 275 -31.38 27.04 -9.26
CA PRO A 275 -30.56 27.94 -8.45
C PRO A 275 -30.72 27.50 -6.99
N PHE A 276 -29.74 26.78 -6.46
CA PHE A 276 -29.61 26.61 -5.02
C PHE A 276 -28.14 26.82 -4.64
N GLU A 277 -27.76 28.09 -4.60
CA GLU A 277 -26.59 28.54 -3.85
C GLU A 277 -26.86 28.29 -2.36
N GLY A 278 -26.28 27.22 -1.82
CA GLY A 278 -26.07 27.03 -0.39
C GLY A 278 -24.60 27.28 -0.05
N PRO A 279 -24.29 27.91 1.11
CA PRO A 279 -22.94 28.31 1.45
C PRO A 279 -22.04 27.11 1.75
N VAL A 280 -20.84 27.13 1.17
CA VAL A 280 -19.74 26.23 1.49
C VAL A 280 -19.27 26.52 2.91
N VAL A 281 -19.69 25.68 3.86
CA VAL A 281 -19.09 25.62 5.21
C VAL A 281 -17.79 24.84 5.08
N THR A 282 -16.67 25.53 5.18
CA THR A 282 -15.35 24.92 5.41
C THR A 282 -15.26 24.47 6.88
N PRO A 283 -14.91 23.20 7.18
CA PRO A 283 -14.47 22.86 8.51
C PRO A 283 -13.00 23.27 8.68
N ALA A 284 -12.77 24.29 9.50
CA ALA A 284 -11.49 24.56 10.11
C ALA A 284 -11.08 23.33 10.93
N THR A 285 -10.06 22.60 10.48
CA THR A 285 -9.38 21.60 11.31
C THR A 285 -8.28 22.34 12.06
N SER A 286 -8.64 22.80 13.25
CA SER A 286 -7.73 23.32 14.26
C SER A 286 -7.10 22.16 15.04
N LEU A 287 -5.80 22.30 15.27
CA LEU A 287 -4.98 21.80 16.37
C LEU A 287 -5.59 20.76 17.32
N ASN A 288 -4.93 19.61 17.41
CA ASN A 288 -4.51 18.98 18.67
C ASN A 288 -3.22 18.19 18.37
N ASP A 289 -2.09 18.62 18.93
CA ASP A 289 -1.54 18.10 20.19
C ASP A 289 -1.06 16.65 20.05
N VAL A 290 0.22 16.49 19.69
CA VAL A 290 0.97 15.26 19.92
C VAL A 290 2.18 15.61 20.78
N ALA A 291 1.92 15.48 22.08
CA ALA A 291 2.79 15.05 23.16
C ALA A 291 4.28 14.80 22.81
N ALA A 292 5.11 15.58 23.50
CA ALA A 292 6.29 15.16 24.25
C ALA A 292 6.67 13.67 24.14
N VAL A 293 7.82 13.42 23.51
CA VAL A 293 8.61 12.21 23.75
C VAL A 293 9.74 12.61 24.69
N GLU A 294 9.57 12.21 25.95
CA GLU A 294 10.62 12.10 26.95
C GLU A 294 11.75 11.21 26.41
N THR A 295 12.98 11.72 26.44
CA THR A 295 14.17 10.87 26.36
C THR A 295 14.82 10.85 27.75
N ASN A 296 14.70 9.67 28.38
CA ASN A 296 15.46 9.20 29.53
C ASN A 296 16.96 9.50 29.30
N LEU A 297 17.65 10.18 30.21
CA LEU A 297 18.18 9.66 31.48
C LEU A 297 18.94 8.34 31.28
N PHE A 298 20.22 8.48 30.94
CA PHE A 298 21.25 7.46 31.09
C PHE A 298 21.94 7.70 32.44
N ASP A 299 21.83 6.72 33.34
CA ASP A 299 22.88 6.33 34.29
C ASP A 299 23.92 5.46 33.54
#